data_AF-A0AAF0H2L2-F1
#
_entry.id   AF-A0AAF0H2L2-F1
#
_cell.length_a   1.000
_cell.length_b   1.000
_cell.length_c   1.000
_cell.angle_alpha   90.00
_cell.angle_beta   90.00
_cell.angle_gamma   90.00
#
_symmetry.space_group_name_H-M   'P 1'
#
loop_
_entity.id
_entity.type
_entity.pdbx_description
1 polymer ?
#
loop_
_entity_poly.entity_id
_entity_poly.type
_entity_poly.pdbx_seq_one_letter_code
_entity_poly.pdbx_strand_id
1 'polypeptide(L)'
;MSDMRIKRIYEPASDDDGARILVDRLWPRGISKEAAQVSIRLKEIAPSNELRTSFSHMPSRFTKCARHYDVELSARRATLLSYGAGSLSPATRSMGQTQWRA
;
A
#
# COMPACT_ATOMS: atom_id res chain seq x y z
N MET A 1 17.39 13.36 6.21
CA MET A 1 16.35 12.59 6.91
C MET A 1 15.11 12.65 6.05
N SER A 2 14.57 11.52 5.62
CA SER A 2 13.35 11.52 4.77
C SER A 2 12.13 11.88 5.62
N ASP A 3 11.44 12.96 5.28
CA ASP A 3 10.17 13.34 5.92
C ASP A 3 9.07 12.37 5.44
N MET A 4 8.51 11.59 6.36
CA MET A 4 7.45 10.63 6.05
C MET A 4 6.20 11.01 6.84
N ARG A 5 5.15 11.36 6.11
CA ARG A 5 3.86 11.75 6.68
C ARG A 5 2.83 10.65 6.48
N ILE A 6 1.96 10.47 7.49
CA ILE A 6 0.82 9.55 7.41
C ILE A 6 -0.43 10.39 7.17
N LYS A 7 -1.15 10.08 6.10
CA LYS A 7 -2.41 10.74 5.71
C LYS A 7 -3.43 9.69 5.31
N ARG A 8 -4.69 9.87 5.70
CA ARG A 8 -5.76 8.94 5.31
C ARG A 8 -6.04 9.09 3.82
N ILE A 9 -6.37 8.00 3.16
CA ILE A 9 -6.67 8.02 1.72
C ILE A 9 -7.98 8.76 1.37
N TYR A 10 -8.84 8.99 2.36
CA TYR A 10 -10.05 9.79 2.22
C TYR A 10 -9.81 11.29 2.37
N GLU A 11 -8.63 11.69 2.83
CA GLU A 11 -8.27 13.12 2.88
C GLU A 11 -7.85 13.57 1.47
N PRO A 12 -8.29 14.77 1.06
CA PRO A 12 -8.00 15.30 -0.27
C PRO A 12 -6.49 15.39 -0.48
N ALA A 13 -6.07 15.02 -1.69
CA ALA A 13 -4.69 15.18 -2.10
C ALA A 13 -4.32 16.68 -2.12
N SER A 14 -3.09 16.99 -1.75
CA SER A 14 -2.52 18.33 -1.79
C SER A 14 -1.16 18.27 -2.47
N ASP A 15 -0.79 19.33 -3.20
CA ASP A 15 0.53 19.44 -3.84
C ASP A 15 1.70 19.38 -2.83
N ASP A 16 1.46 19.67 -1.54
CA ASP A 16 2.46 19.51 -0.47
C ASP A 16 2.67 18.04 -0.05
N ASP A 17 1.81 17.10 -0.46
CA ASP A 17 1.93 15.67 -0.11
C ASP A 17 3.13 14.99 -0.83
N GLY A 18 3.63 15.58 -1.92
CA GLY A 18 4.68 15.00 -2.74
C GLY A 18 4.30 13.61 -3.28
N ALA A 19 5.14 12.60 -3.04
CA ALA A 19 4.91 11.24 -3.51
C ALA A 19 4.00 10.45 -2.54
N ARG A 20 2.74 10.20 -2.94
CA ARG A 20 1.79 9.41 -2.14
C ARG A 20 1.96 7.91 -2.44
N ILE A 21 2.23 7.13 -1.40
CA ILE A 21 2.41 5.68 -1.49
C ILE A 21 1.25 4.96 -0.79
N LEU A 22 0.58 4.05 -1.50
CA LEU A 22 -0.46 3.20 -0.94
C LEU A 22 0.06 1.79 -0.68
N VAL A 23 -0.04 1.35 0.58
CA VAL A 23 0.41 0.02 1.05
C VAL A 23 -0.79 -0.89 1.36
N ASP A 24 -1.86 -0.82 0.56
CA ASP A 24 -3.04 -1.68 0.73
C ASP A 24 -3.35 -2.53 -0.51
N ARG A 25 -3.77 -3.78 -0.25
CA ARG A 25 -4.17 -4.74 -1.29
C ARG A 25 -5.53 -4.45 -1.91
N LEU A 26 -6.38 -3.70 -1.24
CA LEU A 26 -7.65 -3.21 -1.74
C LEU A 26 -7.54 -1.72 -2.01
N TRP A 27 -8.30 -1.27 -2.99
CA TRP A 27 -8.48 0.14 -3.24
C TRP A 27 -9.63 0.64 -2.35
N PRO A 28 -9.51 1.80 -1.69
CA PRO A 28 -10.61 2.36 -0.90
C PRO A 28 -11.84 2.58 -1.77
N ARG A 29 -13.01 2.24 -1.23
CA ARG A 29 -14.28 2.48 -1.92
C ARG A 29 -14.55 3.98 -2.03
N GLY A 30 -15.15 4.40 -3.15
CA GLY A 30 -15.60 5.78 -3.35
C GLY A 30 -14.49 6.80 -3.65
N ILE A 31 -13.25 6.35 -3.83
CA ILE A 31 -12.12 7.21 -4.18
C ILE A 31 -11.60 6.79 -5.55
N SER A 32 -11.45 7.73 -6.48
CA SER A 32 -10.81 7.47 -7.78
C SER A 32 -9.28 7.52 -7.66
N LYS A 33 -8.57 6.83 -8.56
CA LYS A 33 -7.09 6.89 -8.62
C LYS A 33 -6.58 8.33 -8.81
N GLU A 34 -7.27 9.08 -9.65
CA GLU A 34 -6.99 10.49 -9.95
C GLU A 34 -7.14 11.35 -8.69
N ALA A 35 -8.25 11.22 -7.98
CA ALA A 35 -8.52 11.95 -6.73
C ALA A 35 -7.53 11.61 -5.61
N ALA A 36 -7.06 10.35 -5.55
CA ALA A 36 -6.10 9.93 -4.54
C ALA A 36 -4.67 10.39 -4.82
N GLN A 37 -4.34 10.77 -6.06
CA GLN A 37 -2.98 11.12 -6.49
C GLN A 37 -1.89 10.14 -5.99
N VAL A 38 -2.22 8.84 -5.93
CA VAL A 38 -1.28 7.80 -5.46
C VAL A 38 -0.27 7.52 -6.56
N SER A 39 0.99 7.90 -6.31
CA SER A 39 2.10 7.70 -7.25
C SER A 39 2.50 6.23 -7.34
N ILE A 40 2.54 5.52 -6.20
CA ILE A 40 3.01 4.14 -6.12
C ILE A 40 2.06 3.32 -5.25
N ARG A 41 1.70 2.13 -5.71
CA ARG A 41 0.95 1.15 -4.94
C ARG A 41 1.80 -0.09 -4.65
N LEU A 42 2.23 -0.24 -3.41
CA LEU A 42 3.09 -1.34 -2.98
C LEU A 42 2.27 -2.48 -2.39
N LYS A 43 1.79 -3.38 -3.26
CA LYS A 43 1.00 -4.55 -2.85
C LYS A 43 1.83 -5.62 -2.14
N GLU A 44 3.13 -5.66 -2.40
CA GLU A 44 4.05 -6.68 -1.86
C GLU A 44 4.25 -6.53 -0.36
N ILE A 45 4.40 -5.30 0.11
CA ILE A 45 4.51 -5.00 1.54
C ILE A 45 3.14 -4.87 2.23
N ALA A 46 2.03 -4.83 1.48
CA ALA A 46 0.70 -4.72 2.06
C ALA A 46 0.32 -5.98 2.87
N PRO A 47 -0.44 -5.83 3.97
CA PRO A 47 -0.81 -6.94 4.86
C PRO A 47 -1.57 -8.03 4.11
N SER A 48 -1.33 -9.29 4.48
CA SER A 48 -2.05 -10.43 3.91
C SER A 48 -3.55 -10.39 4.16
N ASN A 49 -4.31 -11.11 3.31
CA ASN A 49 -5.75 -11.24 3.47
C ASN A 49 -6.13 -11.80 4.85
N GLU A 50 -5.38 -12.77 5.36
CA GLU A 50 -5.60 -13.34 6.69
C GLU A 50 -5.44 -12.28 7.80
N LEU A 51 -4.41 -11.43 7.70
CA LEU A 51 -4.18 -10.33 8.63
C LEU A 51 -5.30 -9.29 8.60
N ARG A 52 -5.80 -8.96 7.40
CA ARG A 52 -6.97 -8.07 7.25
C ARG A 52 -8.22 -8.65 7.89
N THR A 53 -8.49 -9.93 7.66
CA THR A 53 -9.66 -10.60 8.26
C THR A 53 -9.52 -10.64 9.78
N SER A 54 -8.32 -10.97 10.30
CA SER A 54 -8.06 -11.02 11.74
C SER A 54 -8.31 -9.69 12.45
N PHE A 55 -7.98 -8.57 11.79
CA PHE A 55 -8.20 -7.23 12.34
C PHE A 55 -9.69 -6.93 12.54
N SER A 56 -10.56 -7.29 11.60
CA SER A 56 -12.03 -7.12 11.69
C SER A 56 -12.49 -5.73 12.18
N HIS A 57 -11.68 -4.69 11.96
CA HIS A 57 -11.89 -3.32 12.45
C HIS A 57 -12.03 -3.20 13.98
N MET A 58 -11.53 -4.17 14.74
CA MET A 58 -11.56 -4.14 16.20
C MET A 58 -10.29 -3.48 16.73
N PRO A 59 -10.38 -2.30 17.38
CA PRO A 59 -9.21 -1.60 17.93
C PRO A 59 -8.43 -2.46 18.93
N SER A 60 -9.16 -3.28 19.71
CA SER A 60 -8.58 -4.23 20.67
C SER A 60 -7.66 -5.29 20.03
N ARG A 61 -7.83 -5.56 18.73
CA ARG A 61 -6.98 -6.51 17.98
C ARG A 61 -5.79 -5.84 17.30
N PHE A 62 -5.71 -4.51 17.30
CA PHE A 62 -4.68 -3.76 16.61
C PHE A 62 -3.27 -4.20 17.01
N THR A 63 -2.98 -4.27 18.31
CA THR A 63 -1.66 -4.67 18.83
C THR A 63 -1.23 -6.05 18.33
N LYS A 64 -2.17 -7.01 18.31
CA LYS A 64 -1.92 -8.35 17.79
C LYS A 64 -1.67 -8.30 16.28
N CYS A 65 -2.53 -7.63 15.53
CA CYS A 65 -2.38 -7.45 14.08
C CYS A 65 -1.05 -6.79 13.70
N ALA A 66 -0.64 -5.74 14.40
CA ALA A 66 0.62 -5.05 14.18
C ALA A 66 1.81 -6.01 14.38
N ARG A 67 1.80 -6.82 15.45
CA ARG A 67 2.84 -7.82 15.70
C ARG A 67 2.92 -8.90 14.62
N HIS A 68 1.77 -9.42 14.17
CA HIS A 68 1.75 -10.40 13.08
C HIS A 68 2.18 -9.78 11.75
N TYR A 69 1.84 -8.52 11.50
CA TYR A 69 2.28 -7.79 10.31
C TYR A 69 3.80 -7.54 10.33
N ASP A 70 4.39 -7.23 11.48
CA ASP A 70 5.84 -7.08 11.62
C ASP A 70 6.60 -8.38 11.31
N VAL A 71 6.08 -9.52 11.76
CA VAL A 71 6.63 -10.84 11.42
C VAL A 71 6.50 -11.12 9.91
N GLU A 72 5.35 -10.83 9.32
CA GLU A 72 5.13 -10.97 7.87
C GLU A 72 6.07 -10.07 7.07
N LEU A 73 6.25 -8.82 7.50
CA LEU A 73 7.12 -7.85 6.83
C LEU A 73 8.59 -8.25 6.97
N SER A 74 9.00 -8.79 8.11
CA SER A 74 10.36 -9.29 8.33
C SER A 74 10.66 -10.49 7.43
N ALA A 75 9.73 -11.44 7.32
CA ALA A 75 9.84 -12.57 6.39
C ALA A 75 9.92 -12.09 4.94
N ARG A 76 9.05 -11.15 4.54
CA ARG A 76 9.08 -10.56 3.18
C ARG A 76 10.31 -9.72 2.93
N ARG A 77 10.85 -9.02 3.93
CA ARG A 77 12.08 -8.23 3.80
C ARG A 77 13.25 -9.15 3.45
N ALA A 78 13.36 -10.31 4.09
CA ALA A 78 14.36 -11.32 3.72
C ALA A 78 14.19 -11.77 2.26
N THR A 79 12.94 -12.00 1.81
CA THR A 79 12.64 -12.34 0.42
C THR A 79 12.95 -11.20 -0.55
N LEU A 80 12.54 -9.97 -0.25
CA LEU A 80 12.74 -8.79 -1.10
C LEU A 80 14.23 -8.42 -1.22
N LEU A 81 15.02 -8.62 -0.16
CA LEU A 81 16.47 -8.46 -0.19
C LEU A 81 17.13 -9.55 -1.06
N SER A 82 16.62 -10.79 -1.03
CA SER A 82 17.12 -11.88 -1.88
C SER A 82 16.75 -11.72 -3.37
N TYR A 83 15.64 -11.04 -3.66
CA TYR A 83 15.21 -10.72 -5.03
C TYR A 83 16.03 -9.61 -5.69
N GLY A 84 16.90 -8.93 -4.92
CA GLY A 84 17.66 -7.79 -5.40
C GLY A 84 16.76 -6.60 -5.69
N ALA A 85 17.33 -5.40 -5.56
CA ALA A 85 16.69 -4.13 -5.89
C ALA A 85 16.29 -3.96 -7.39
N GLY A 86 16.13 -5.05 -8.14
CA GLY A 86 15.76 -5.08 -9.56
C GLY A 86 14.38 -5.69 -9.87
N SER A 87 13.65 -6.22 -8.87
CA SER A 87 12.35 -6.88 -9.10
C SER A 87 11.20 -6.30 -8.26
N LEU A 88 11.28 -5.04 -7.81
CA LEU A 88 10.03 -4.28 -7.61
C LEU A 88 9.39 -4.21 -9.00
N SER A 89 8.41 -5.08 -9.24
CA SER A 89 7.82 -5.31 -10.55
C SER A 89 7.57 -3.97 -11.28
N PRO A 90 7.94 -3.82 -12.56
CA PRO A 90 7.74 -2.59 -13.34
C PRO A 90 6.27 -2.32 -13.70
N ALA A 91 5.32 -2.72 -12.85
CA ALA A 91 3.88 -2.63 -13.10
C ALA A 91 3.31 -1.19 -13.19
N THR A 92 4.17 -0.16 -13.27
CA THR A 92 3.76 1.20 -13.61
C THR A 92 4.75 1.93 -14.53
N ARG A 93 5.48 1.22 -15.40
CA ARG A 93 6.12 1.87 -16.56
C ARG A 93 5.53 1.32 -17.86
N SER A 94 4.69 2.17 -18.48
CA SER A 94 4.09 2.09 -19.82
C SER A 94 2.60 1.75 -19.87
N MET A 95 1.97 2.40 -20.85
CA MET A 95 0.57 2.36 -21.30
C MET A 95 -0.33 3.29 -20.47
N GLY A 96 -0.57 4.54 -20.92
CA GLY A 96 -0.98 4.85 -22.29
C GLY A 96 -2.34 4.18 -22.54
N GLN A 97 -3.36 4.99 -22.83
CA GLN A 97 -4.76 4.61 -23.09
C GLN A 97 -5.02 3.12 -23.36
N THR A 98 -5.99 2.52 -22.67
CA THR A 98 -7.19 1.88 -23.27
C THR A 98 -7.88 0.98 -22.25
N GLN A 99 -9.20 1.14 -22.18
CA GLN A 99 -10.22 0.27 -21.55
C GLN A 99 -10.05 -0.10 -20.08
N TRP A 100 -10.92 0.44 -19.22
CA TRP A 100 -11.73 -0.39 -18.32
C TRP A 100 -13.08 0.34 -18.06
N ARG A 101 -14.09 0.01 -18.88
CA ARG A 101 -15.52 0.06 -18.49
C ARG A 101 -15.79 -1.16 -17.58
N ALA A 102 -16.75 -1.20 -16.67
CA ALA A 102 -18.02 -0.48 -16.55
C ALA A 102 -18.34 -0.18 -15.08
#